data_AF-A0A9E3SML6-F1
#
_entry.id   AF-A0A9E3SML6-F1
#
_cell.length_a   1.000
_cell.length_b   1.000
_cell.length_c   1.000
_cell.angle_alpha   90.00
_cell.angle_beta   90.00
_cell.angle_gamma   90.00
#
_symmetry.space_group_name_H-M   'P 1'
#
loop_
_entity.id
_entity.type
_entity.pdbx_description
1 polymer ?
#
loop_
_entity_poly.entity_id
_entity_poly.type
_entity_poly.pdbx_seq_one_letter_code
_entity_poly.pdbx_strand_id
1 'polypeptide(L)'
;MAQSPQRQLKIELPANLSAVYSNAVMVSQTNTEIVLDFIQILPNDPRARVQSRVIMTPTGAKAFLNALRQNLERFEEKHGEIDVPTPPASLADQLFGSVKSEDEGNDD
;
A
#
# COMPACT_ATOMS: atom_id res chain seq x y z
N MET A 1 -35.01 20.42 -9.92
CA MET A 1 -34.05 19.33 -10.15
C MET A 1 -34.34 18.26 -9.10
N ALA A 2 -34.78 17.07 -9.51
CA ALA A 2 -35.10 16.00 -8.56
C ALA A 2 -33.79 15.40 -8.01
N GLN A 3 -33.60 15.46 -6.69
CA GLN A 3 -32.50 14.77 -6.02
C GLN A 3 -32.75 13.27 -6.15
N SER A 4 -31.88 12.56 -6.87
CA SER A 4 -31.91 11.10 -6.93
C SER A 4 -31.73 10.55 -5.51
N PRO A 5 -32.64 9.70 -4.99
CA PRO A 5 -32.49 9.15 -3.66
C PRO A 5 -31.17 8.38 -3.58
N GLN A 6 -30.30 8.78 -2.65
CA GLN A 6 -29.05 8.08 -2.38
C GLN A 6 -29.39 6.65 -1.95
N ARG A 7 -29.18 5.70 -2.84
CA ARG A 7 -29.42 4.28 -2.57
C ARG A 7 -28.38 3.83 -1.54
N GLN A 8 -28.80 3.72 -0.28
CA GLN A 8 -27.99 3.11 0.76
C GLN A 8 -27.84 1.62 0.42
N LEU A 9 -26.65 1.24 -0.02
CA LEU A 9 -26.31 -0.15 -0.29
C LEU A 9 -26.14 -0.85 1.06
N LYS A 10 -26.97 -1.87 1.32
CA LYS A 10 -26.74 -2.78 2.44
C LYS A 10 -25.58 -3.70 2.05
N ILE A 11 -24.46 -3.56 2.74
CA ILE A 11 -23.29 -4.43 2.56
C ILE A 11 -23.57 -5.72 3.36
N GLU A 12 -23.52 -6.87 2.70
CA GLU A 12 -23.61 -8.18 3.34
C GLU A 12 -22.20 -8.77 3.47
N LEU A 13 -21.84 -9.20 4.68
CA LEU A 13 -20.60 -9.92 4.93
C LEU A 13 -20.94 -11.41 5.08
N PRO A 14 -20.50 -12.28 4.16
CA PRO A 14 -20.71 -13.72 4.29
C PRO A 14 -20.05 -14.26 5.57
N ALA A 15 -20.74 -15.15 6.29
CA ALA A 15 -20.24 -15.72 7.55
C ALA A 15 -18.96 -16.56 7.37
N ASN A 16 -18.71 -17.07 6.16
CA ASN A 16 -17.55 -17.87 5.81
C ASN A 16 -16.44 -17.05 5.10
N LEU A 17 -16.55 -15.72 5.08
CA LEU A 17 -15.51 -14.88 4.48
C LEU A 17 -14.24 -14.94 5.34
N SER A 18 -13.19 -15.54 4.79
CA SER A 18 -11.89 -15.60 5.44
C SER A 18 -11.11 -14.30 5.17
N ALA A 19 -10.55 -13.71 6.22
CA ALA A 19 -9.62 -12.60 6.08
C ALA A 19 -8.34 -13.08 5.39
N VAL A 20 -7.83 -12.26 4.47
CA VAL A 20 -6.56 -12.52 3.77
C VAL A 20 -5.51 -11.55 4.28
N TYR A 21 -4.44 -12.09 4.86
CA TYR A 21 -3.26 -11.28 5.21
C TYR A 21 -2.39 -11.06 3.97
N SER A 22 -1.93 -9.82 3.78
CA SER A 22 -0.93 -9.46 2.78
C SER A 22 -0.07 -8.32 3.31
N ASN A 23 1.20 -8.31 2.90
CA ASN A 23 2.19 -7.29 3.28
C ASN A 23 2.86 -6.65 2.06
N ALA A 24 2.44 -7.02 0.86
CA ALA A 24 2.82 -6.38 -0.39
C ALA A 24 1.63 -6.38 -1.35
N VAL A 25 1.60 -5.42 -2.28
CA VAL A 25 0.64 -5.40 -3.38
C VAL A 25 1.39 -5.11 -4.68
N MET A 26 1.14 -5.93 -5.70
CA MET A 26 1.60 -5.65 -7.06
C MET A 26 0.43 -5.09 -7.86
N VAL A 27 0.64 -3.91 -8.45
CA VAL A 27 -0.37 -3.23 -9.26
C VAL A 27 0.03 -3.32 -10.73
N SER A 28 -0.85 -3.85 -11.56
CA SER A 28 -0.71 -3.86 -13.02
C SER A 28 -1.98 -3.35 -13.69
N GLN A 29 -1.92 -3.01 -14.97
CA GLN A 29 -3.06 -2.45 -15.69
C GLN A 29 -3.13 -2.93 -17.13
N THR A 30 -4.34 -2.96 -17.65
CA THR A 30 -4.66 -3.00 -19.08
C THR A 30 -5.37 -1.69 -19.47
N ASN A 31 -5.82 -1.57 -20.72
CA ASN A 31 -6.60 -0.42 -21.16
C ASN A 31 -7.96 -0.30 -20.44
N THR A 32 -8.45 -1.37 -19.82
CA THR A 32 -9.81 -1.42 -19.25
C THR A 32 -9.83 -1.79 -17.77
N GLU A 33 -8.74 -2.30 -17.21
CA GLU A 33 -8.70 -2.85 -15.85
C GLU A 33 -7.41 -2.48 -15.13
N ILE A 34 -7.53 -2.30 -13.82
CA ILE A 34 -6.45 -2.28 -12.84
C ILE A 34 -6.52 -3.59 -12.07
N VAL A 35 -5.39 -4.28 -11.98
CA VAL A 35 -5.25 -5.55 -11.27
C VAL A 35 -4.39 -5.34 -10.03
N LEU A 36 -4.94 -5.69 -8.87
CA LEU A 36 -4.30 -5.64 -7.56
C LEU A 36 -4.04 -7.07 -7.09
N ASP A 37 -2.77 -7.46 -7.10
CA ASP A 37 -2.33 -8.74 -6.57
C ASP A 37 -1.80 -8.54 -5.15
N PHE A 38 -2.57 -8.98 -4.16
CA PHE A 38 -2.18 -8.96 -2.76
C PHE A 38 -1.29 -10.15 -2.45
N ILE A 39 -0.06 -9.86 -2.01
CA ILE A 39 1.02 -10.81 -1.89
C ILE A 39 1.41 -10.95 -0.41
N GLN A 40 1.65 -12.19 -0.01
CA GLN A 40 2.29 -12.53 1.26
C GLN A 40 3.74 -12.92 1.00
N ILE A 41 4.65 -12.20 1.64
CA ILE A 41 6.08 -12.51 1.69
C ILE A 41 6.41 -12.89 3.14
N LEU A 42 6.96 -14.07 3.34
CA LEU A 42 7.36 -14.57 4.67
C LEU A 42 8.88 -14.48 4.84
N PRO A 43 9.39 -14.14 6.03
CA PRO A 43 10.81 -14.27 6.32
C PRO A 43 11.27 -15.72 6.09
N ASN A 44 12.41 -15.89 5.43
CA ASN A 44 13.03 -17.19 5.12
C ASN A 44 12.26 -18.08 4.11
N ASP A 45 11.14 -17.64 3.51
CA ASP A 45 10.58 -18.28 2.32
C ASP A 45 10.95 -17.42 1.09
N PRO A 46 11.78 -17.92 0.15
CA PRO A 46 12.14 -17.16 -1.04
C PRO A 46 10.97 -16.97 -2.02
N ARG A 47 9.81 -17.58 -1.75
CA ARG A 47 8.63 -17.47 -2.60
C ARG A 47 7.66 -16.44 -2.04
N ALA A 48 7.32 -15.46 -2.86
CA ALA A 48 6.14 -14.63 -2.67
C ALA A 48 4.89 -15.39 -3.13
N ARG A 49 3.80 -15.34 -2.36
CA ARG A 49 2.53 -16.00 -2.72
C ARG A 49 1.42 -14.96 -2.91
N VAL A 50 0.76 -14.99 -4.06
CA VAL A 50 -0.47 -14.22 -4.28
C VAL A 50 -1.59 -14.86 -3.47
N GLN A 51 -2.15 -14.10 -2.54
CA GLN A 51 -3.22 -14.57 -1.66
C GLN A 51 -4.61 -14.16 -2.17
N SER A 52 -4.69 -13.02 -2.84
CA SER A 52 -5.92 -12.53 -3.45
C SER A 52 -5.59 -11.66 -4.67
N ARG A 53 -6.45 -11.74 -5.69
CA ARG A 53 -6.43 -10.87 -6.86
C ARG A 53 -7.75 -10.12 -6.92
N VAL A 54 -7.68 -8.79 -6.94
CA VAL A 54 -8.83 -7.91 -7.13
C VAL A 54 -8.66 -7.17 -8.44
N ILE A 55 -9.68 -7.19 -9.30
CA ILE A 55 -9.68 -6.50 -10.59
C ILE A 55 -10.73 -5.40 -10.53
N MET A 56 -10.36 -4.20 -10.95
CA MET A 56 -11.22 -3.02 -10.91
C MET A 56 -11.10 -2.22 -12.20
N THR A 57 -12.20 -1.61 -12.64
CA THR A 57 -12.11 -0.57 -13.67
C THR A 57 -11.26 0.61 -13.17
N PRO A 58 -10.60 1.39 -14.06
CA PRO A 58 -9.83 2.56 -13.67
C PRO A 58 -10.62 3.55 -12.80
N THR A 59 -11.90 3.77 -13.10
CA THR A 59 -12.79 4.61 -12.29
C THR A 59 -13.00 4.04 -10.89
N GLY A 60 -13.24 2.72 -10.78
CA GLY A 60 -13.36 2.04 -9.49
C GLY A 60 -12.08 2.11 -8.66
N ALA A 61 -10.92 1.87 -9.29
CA ALA A 61 -9.62 1.96 -8.63
C ALA A 61 -9.32 3.38 -8.13
N LYS A 62 -9.68 4.41 -8.91
CA LYS A 62 -9.51 5.81 -8.48
C LYS A 62 -10.40 6.16 -7.29
N ALA A 63 -11.65 5.70 -7.30
CA ALA A 63 -12.57 5.87 -6.16
C ALA A 63 -12.04 5.15 -4.91
N PHE A 64 -11.53 3.93 -5.07
CA PHE A 64 -10.89 3.16 -4.01
C PHE A 64 -9.69 3.91 -3.42
N LEU A 65 -8.76 4.39 -4.25
CA LEU A 65 -7.59 5.15 -3.79
C LEU A 65 -7.99 6.36 -2.94
N ASN A 66 -8.98 7.13 -3.39
CA ASN A 66 -9.46 8.30 -2.66
C ASN A 66 -10.07 7.92 -1.29
N ALA A 67 -10.88 6.86 -1.26
CA ALA A 67 -11.47 6.35 -0.03
C ALA A 67 -10.41 5.78 0.93
N LEU A 68 -9.42 5.04 0.40
CA LEU A 68 -8.32 4.50 1.19
C LEU A 68 -7.48 5.62 1.81
N ARG A 69 -7.09 6.61 1.00
CA ARG A 69 -6.34 7.78 1.46
C ARG A 69 -7.05 8.50 2.61
N GLN A 70 -8.34 8.79 2.45
CA GLN A 70 -9.12 9.43 3.51
C GLN A 70 -9.18 8.59 4.81
N ASN A 71 -9.26 7.26 4.69
CA ASN A 71 -9.28 6.40 5.87
C ASN A 71 -7.91 6.33 6.56
N LEU A 72 -6.82 6.34 5.81
CA LEU A 72 -5.46 6.40 6.35
C LEU A 72 -5.20 7.74 7.05
N GLU A 73 -5.55 8.86 6.42
CA GLU A 73 -5.44 10.21 7.02
C GLU A 73 -6.15 10.25 8.39
N ARG A 74 -7.39 9.74 8.47
CA ARG A 74 -8.16 9.66 9.73
C ARG A 74 -7.58 8.69 10.76
N PHE A 75 -6.88 7.65 10.30
CA PHE A 75 -6.20 6.72 11.19
C PHE A 75 -4.97 7.42 11.81
N GLU A 76 -4.18 8.11 11.00
CA GLU A 76 -3.00 8.85 11.45
C GLU A 76 -3.33 9.99 12.40
N GLU A 77 -4.42 10.72 12.15
CA GLU A 77 -4.95 11.74 13.08
C GLU A 77 -5.19 11.19 14.50
N LYS A 78 -5.48 9.89 14.64
CA LYS A 78 -5.79 9.24 15.92
C LYS A 78 -4.62 8.47 16.52
N HIS A 79 -3.75 7.92 15.68
CA HIS A 79 -2.72 6.96 16.08
C HIS A 79 -1.29 7.47 15.88
N GLY A 80 -1.12 8.64 15.26
CA GLY A 80 0.17 9.15 14.82
C GLY A 80 0.49 8.77 13.38
N GLU A 81 1.50 9.43 12.82
CA GLU A 81 1.98 9.22 11.45
C GLU A 81 2.43 7.77 11.22
N ILE A 82 2.04 7.20 10.08
CA ILE A 82 2.52 5.91 9.64
C ILE A 82 3.92 6.09 9.08
N ASP A 83 4.92 5.54 9.77
CA ASP A 83 6.28 5.48 9.24
C ASP A 83 6.31 4.54 8.04
N VAL A 84 6.45 5.12 6.85
CA VAL A 84 6.63 4.39 5.61
C VAL A 84 8.13 4.31 5.35
N PRO A 85 8.75 3.12 5.43
CA PRO A 85 10.15 2.97 5.10
C PRO A 85 10.37 3.49 3.69
N THR A 86 11.15 4.57 3.56
CA THR A 86 11.49 5.11 2.26
C THR A 86 12.35 4.05 1.57
N PRO A 87 11.94 3.51 0.41
CA PRO A 87 12.84 2.66 -0.37
C PRO A 87 14.11 3.45 -0.62
N PRO A 88 15.32 2.88 -0.43
CA PRO A 88 16.55 3.60 -0.66
C PRO A 88 16.49 4.23 -2.06
N ALA A 89 16.64 5.55 -2.12
CA ALA A 89 16.36 6.35 -3.31
C ALA A 89 17.25 5.95 -4.51
N SER A 90 18.36 5.27 -4.24
CA SER A 90 19.19 4.62 -5.25
C SER A 90 20.15 3.61 -4.62
N LEU A 91 20.72 2.74 -5.46
CA LEU A 91 21.89 1.91 -5.11
C LEU A 91 23.07 2.79 -4.65
N ALA A 92 23.18 4.02 -5.15
CA ALA A 92 24.21 4.96 -4.75
C ALA A 92 24.04 5.39 -3.27
N ASP A 93 22.81 5.58 -2.79
CA ASP A 93 22.55 5.95 -1.39
C ASP A 93 22.91 4.80 -0.43
N GLN A 94 22.70 3.54 -0.84
CA GLN A 94 23.14 2.37 -0.08
C GLN A 94 24.66 2.20 -0.07
N LEU A 95 25.36 2.59 -1.14
CA LEU A 95 26.81 2.42 -1.27
C LEU A 95 27.62 3.57 -0.64
N PHE A 96 27.11 4.80 -0.71
CA PHE A 96 27.83 6.00 -0.26
C PHE A 96 27.31 6.56 1.07
N GLY A 97 26.13 6.15 1.55
CA GLY A 97 25.59 6.58 2.85
C GLY A 97 26.38 6.07 4.08
N SER A 98 27.23 5.06 3.90
CA SER A 98 28.14 4.54 4.95
C SER A 98 29.47 5.29 5.01
N VAL A 99 29.76 6.20 4.08
CA VAL A 99 30.93 7.08 4.13
C VAL A 99 30.53 8.38 4.84
N LYS A 100 30.26 8.30 6.15
CA LYS A 100 30.50 9.47 6.99
C LYS A 100 32.01 9.66 7.03
N SER A 101 32.48 10.80 6.53
CA SER A 101 33.84 11.28 6.70
C SER A 101 34.19 11.28 8.19
N GLU A 102 34.95 10.28 8.62
CA GLU A 102 35.79 10.35 9.81
C GLU A 102 36.97 11.28 9.48
N ASP A 103 36.71 12.59 9.38
CA ASP A 103 37.76 13.62 9.32
C ASP A 103 37.21 14.89 10.00
N GLU A 104 36.75 14.75 11.24
CA GLU A 104 36.77 15.85 12.20
C GLU A 104 37.43 15.37 13.49
N GLY A 105 38.72 15.69 13.59
CA GLY A 105 39.47 15.80 14.85
C GLY A 105 40.27 14.57 15.24
N ASN A 106 41.58 14.60 15.01
CA ASN A 106 42.49 14.78 16.13
C ASN A 106 43.92 15.20 15.69
N ASP A 107 44.54 16.01 16.55
CA ASP A 107 45.96 16.29 16.74
C ASP A 107 46.63 17.52 16.06
N ASP A 108 46.85 18.50 16.96
CA ASP A 108 47.87 19.57 17.08
C ASP A 108 47.84 20.84 16.20
#